data_AF-A0A848YW20-F1
#
_entry.id   AF-A0A848YW20-F1
#
_cell.length_a   1.000
_cell.length_b   1.000
_cell.length_c   1.000
_cell.angle_alpha   90.00
_cell.angle_beta   90.00
_cell.angle_gamma   90.00
#
_symmetry.space_group_name_H-M   'P 1'
#
loop_
_entity.id
_entity.type
_entity.pdbx_description
1 polymer ?
#
loop_
_entity_poly.entity_id
_entity_poly.type
_entity_poly.pdbx_seq_one_letter_code
_entity_poly.pdbx_strand_id
1 'polypeptide(L)'
;MDNLPYKNAVLYVMSGTGNTYRAARWVLEFAGPYIENTRIVMIDGSDTEDETIHSRDTLVGVLFPAHGFMPPWSMIKFLLGMRRQKRVPALCAATRGGIKVGPLRIPGAAGLGTFLAAFLMMIKGYRPRALFSLDMPSNLINFHWGLYSKNVAAITGKAEQKLAMLVPRIMEGRSVYFTRNNLWEAMWSIGIFWLIPVFPLLYLLIGKLFMAKLMFSSDRCVGCGRCARFCPNQAIEMRSAGKKKRPYWTYHCEVCLRCMGYCSKRAVEAGHLWAILLYFIISIPVFTALLLWLHELSDLVPAIRGYWPTEILNLIYVLPALFFSYWLFWHLIRIPMMNTFFTITTLTHYYRRYHEPETRLKHMAQRHKTGSDSLPHNYGSPI
;
A
#
# COMPACT_ATOMS: atom_id res chain seq x y z
N MET A 1 -25.69 -13.21 26.89
CA MET A 1 -24.71 -12.29 26.25
C MET A 1 -23.82 -11.58 27.28
N ASP A 2 -24.01 -11.79 28.60
CA ASP A 2 -23.42 -10.97 29.67
C ASP A 2 -21.92 -11.19 29.98
N ASN A 3 -21.19 -11.93 29.15
CA ASN A 3 -19.77 -12.24 29.42
C ASN A 3 -18.85 -12.06 28.21
N LEU A 4 -19.29 -11.35 27.17
CA LEU A 4 -18.45 -11.03 26.03
C LEU A 4 -17.52 -9.85 26.35
N PRO A 5 -16.23 -9.93 26.01
CA PRO A 5 -15.22 -8.92 26.36
C PRO A 5 -15.38 -7.60 25.60
N TYR A 6 -16.11 -7.59 24.48
CA TYR A 6 -16.23 -6.44 23.60
C TYR A 6 -17.70 -6.12 23.33
N LYS A 7 -18.06 -4.83 23.44
CA LYS A 7 -19.36 -4.28 23.01
C LYS A 7 -19.25 -3.50 21.71
N ASN A 8 -18.06 -2.95 21.43
CA ASN A 8 -17.82 -2.10 20.27
C ASN A 8 -16.60 -2.61 19.47
N ALA A 9 -16.61 -2.40 18.15
CA ALA A 9 -15.42 -2.57 17.31
C ALA A 9 -15.21 -1.40 16.35
N VAL A 10 -13.97 -0.89 16.32
CA VAL A 10 -13.53 0.16 15.42
C VAL A 10 -12.39 -0.37 14.57
N LEU A 11 -12.57 -0.47 13.27
CA LEU A 11 -11.53 -0.93 12.35
C LEU A 11 -10.99 0.25 11.53
N TYR A 12 -9.73 0.62 11.77
CA TYR A 12 -8.98 1.55 10.94
C TYR A 12 -8.36 0.81 9.76
N VAL A 13 -8.71 1.23 8.55
CA VAL A 13 -8.41 0.48 7.32
C VAL A 13 -7.69 1.35 6.32
N MET A 14 -6.57 0.84 5.82
CA MET A 14 -5.99 1.28 4.54
C MET A 14 -6.35 0.22 3.49
N SER A 15 -6.91 0.62 2.34
CA SER A 15 -7.01 -0.29 1.21
C SER A 15 -6.72 0.38 -0.13
N GLY A 16 -5.80 -0.22 -0.90
CA GLY A 16 -5.52 0.19 -2.27
C GLY A 16 -6.59 -0.32 -3.24
N THR A 17 -6.51 -1.60 -3.59
CA THR A 17 -7.38 -2.26 -4.57
C THR A 17 -8.64 -2.90 -3.96
N GLY A 18 -8.94 -2.70 -2.68
CA GLY A 18 -10.16 -3.15 -2.01
C GLY A 18 -10.05 -4.45 -1.21
N ASN A 19 -8.99 -5.24 -1.38
CA ASN A 19 -8.79 -6.50 -0.66
C ASN A 19 -8.89 -6.34 0.87
N THR A 20 -8.22 -5.32 1.41
CA THR A 20 -8.21 -5.05 2.85
C THR A 20 -9.56 -4.52 3.35
N TYR A 21 -10.25 -3.71 2.54
CA TYR A 21 -11.59 -3.24 2.86
C TYR A 21 -12.58 -4.42 2.95
N ARG A 22 -12.51 -5.35 1.99
CA ARG A 22 -13.28 -6.60 2.00
C ARG A 22 -13.01 -7.42 3.26
N ALA A 23 -11.74 -7.59 3.61
CA ALA A 23 -11.36 -8.28 4.84
C ALA A 23 -11.94 -7.61 6.10
N ALA A 24 -11.92 -6.27 6.17
CA ALA A 24 -12.52 -5.53 7.28
C ALA A 24 -14.04 -5.70 7.35
N ARG A 25 -14.73 -5.75 6.21
CA ARG A 25 -16.18 -6.02 6.14
C ARG A 25 -16.51 -7.39 6.71
N TRP A 26 -15.78 -8.44 6.29
CA TRP A 26 -15.96 -9.78 6.84
C TRP A 26 -15.66 -9.86 8.33
N VAL A 27 -14.64 -9.14 8.82
CA VAL A 27 -14.36 -9.09 10.27
C VAL A 27 -15.57 -8.56 11.03
N LEU A 28 -16.21 -7.47 10.57
CA LEU A 28 -17.39 -6.93 11.24
C LEU A 28 -18.62 -7.82 11.08
N GLU A 29 -18.80 -8.42 9.91
CA GLU A 29 -19.91 -9.34 9.63
C GLU A 29 -19.88 -10.55 10.56
N PHE A 30 -18.73 -11.23 10.67
CA PHE A 30 -18.58 -12.37 11.58
C PHE A 30 -18.53 -11.98 13.06
N ALA A 31 -18.26 -10.70 13.36
CA ALA A 31 -18.32 -10.18 14.72
C ALA A 31 -19.75 -9.77 15.13
N GLY A 32 -20.64 -9.50 14.18
CA GLY A 32 -21.99 -8.98 14.41
C GLY A 32 -22.81 -9.73 15.47
N PRO A 33 -22.78 -11.08 15.54
CA PRO A 33 -23.49 -11.82 16.60
C PRO A 33 -22.97 -11.58 18.03
N TYR A 34 -21.78 -10.96 18.17
CA TYR A 34 -21.07 -10.80 19.44
C TYR A 34 -20.96 -9.34 19.90
N ILE A 35 -21.18 -8.37 19.02
CA ILE A 35 -20.92 -6.95 19.31
C ILE A 35 -22.06 -6.06 18.79
N GLU A 36 -22.33 -4.99 19.52
CA GLU A 36 -23.46 -4.09 19.24
C GLU A 36 -23.09 -3.04 18.21
N ASN A 37 -21.98 -2.33 18.43
CA ASN A 37 -21.60 -1.19 17.59
C ASN A 37 -20.34 -1.47 16.79
N THR A 38 -20.43 -1.30 15.47
CA THR A 38 -19.29 -1.50 14.58
C THR A 38 -19.09 -0.34 13.64
N ARG A 39 -17.83 0.02 13.40
CA ARG A 39 -17.49 1.01 12.37
C ARG A 39 -16.18 0.68 11.67
N ILE A 40 -16.15 0.94 10.37
CA ILE A 40 -14.91 0.99 9.57
C ILE A 40 -14.57 2.46 9.35
N VAL A 41 -13.32 2.81 9.64
CA VAL A 41 -12.76 4.14 9.40
C VAL A 41 -11.62 3.98 8.39
N MET A 42 -11.80 4.55 7.20
CA MET A 42 -10.72 4.61 6.21
C MET A 42 -9.71 5.67 6.64
N ILE A 43 -8.43 5.29 6.75
CA ILE A 43 -7.37 6.21 7.21
C ILE A 43 -6.91 7.22 6.15
N ASP A 44 -7.61 7.26 5.00
CA ASP A 44 -7.30 8.03 3.80
C ASP A 44 -7.27 9.55 4.02
N GLY A 45 -6.22 10.11 4.64
CA GLY A 45 -6.21 11.52 5.03
C GLY A 45 -6.99 11.78 6.33
N SER A 46 -7.17 10.75 7.17
CA SER A 46 -7.76 10.91 8.50
C SER A 46 -6.83 11.69 9.42
N ASP A 47 -7.37 12.69 10.11
CA ASP A 47 -6.69 13.30 11.24
C ASP A 47 -6.81 12.38 12.47
N THR A 48 -5.67 12.04 13.07
CA THR A 48 -5.63 11.23 14.29
C THR A 48 -6.08 12.01 15.52
N GLU A 49 -6.12 13.35 15.45
CA GLU A 49 -6.56 14.21 16.55
C GLU A 49 -8.06 14.05 16.87
N ASP A 50 -8.87 13.68 15.88
CA ASP A 50 -10.30 13.38 16.02
C ASP A 50 -10.57 11.99 16.66
N GLU A 51 -9.53 11.21 16.98
CA GLU A 51 -9.69 9.91 17.62
C GLU A 51 -10.13 10.04 19.09
N THR A 52 -11.30 9.45 19.38
CA THR A 52 -11.86 9.38 20.74
C THR A 52 -11.05 8.43 21.63
N ILE A 53 -11.08 8.67 22.94
CA ILE A 53 -10.63 7.67 23.92
C ILE A 53 -11.56 6.46 23.81
N HIS A 54 -10.97 5.27 23.69
CA HIS A 54 -11.74 4.04 23.62
C HIS A 54 -11.82 3.38 24.99
N SER A 55 -12.97 2.82 25.30
CA SER A 55 -13.19 1.99 26.49
C SER A 55 -12.54 0.61 26.33
N ARG A 56 -12.36 -0.13 27.43
CA ARG A 56 -11.74 -1.46 27.40
C ARG A 56 -12.61 -2.55 26.77
N ASP A 57 -13.91 -2.30 26.61
CA ASP A 57 -14.85 -3.13 25.88
C ASP A 57 -14.92 -2.75 24.38
N THR A 58 -14.01 -1.90 23.89
CA THR A 58 -13.88 -1.58 22.47
C THR A 58 -12.68 -2.32 21.88
N LEU A 59 -12.91 -3.17 20.87
CA LEU A 59 -11.85 -3.77 20.07
C LEU A 59 -11.41 -2.80 18.96
N VAL A 60 -10.17 -2.32 19.03
CA VAL A 60 -9.61 -1.44 18.01
C VAL A 60 -8.75 -2.22 17.03
N GLY A 61 -9.18 -2.32 15.78
CA GLY A 61 -8.46 -3.02 14.72
C GLY A 61 -7.73 -2.09 13.77
N VAL A 62 -6.54 -2.49 13.34
CA VAL A 62 -5.80 -1.88 12.23
C VAL A 62 -5.60 -2.91 11.13
N LEU A 63 -6.11 -2.61 9.95
CA LEU A 63 -6.04 -3.49 8.78
C LEU A 63 -5.40 -2.77 7.60
N PHE A 64 -4.41 -3.40 6.98
CA PHE A 64 -3.65 -2.79 5.89
C PHE A 64 -3.12 -3.84 4.88
N PRO A 65 -2.81 -3.45 3.64
CA PRO A 65 -2.05 -4.30 2.72
C PRO A 65 -0.56 -4.35 3.10
N ALA A 66 0.08 -5.49 2.93
CA ALA A 66 1.53 -5.59 3.06
C ALA A 66 2.23 -4.82 1.93
N HIS A 67 3.07 -3.85 2.27
CA HIS A 67 3.88 -3.06 1.35
C HIS A 67 5.34 -3.27 1.72
N GLY A 68 6.13 -3.95 0.89
CA GLY A 68 7.54 -4.22 1.20
C GLY A 68 7.72 -4.93 2.55
N PHE A 69 6.94 -5.98 2.82
CA PHE A 69 7.00 -6.76 4.07
C PHE A 69 6.79 -5.94 5.36
N MET A 70 6.05 -4.83 5.28
CA MET A 70 5.69 -3.98 6.42
C MET A 70 4.32 -3.31 6.19
N PRO A 71 3.76 -2.57 7.17
CA PRO A 71 2.60 -1.72 6.92
C PRO A 71 2.94 -0.59 5.93
N PRO A 72 1.98 -0.11 5.12
CA PRO A 72 2.19 1.07 4.28
C PRO A 72 2.61 2.27 5.12
N TRP A 73 3.39 3.18 4.54
CA TRP A 73 3.88 4.36 5.25
C TRP A 73 2.75 5.21 5.86
N SER A 74 1.60 5.31 5.19
CA SER A 74 0.38 5.94 5.68
C SER A 74 -0.14 5.30 6.97
N MET A 75 -0.13 3.96 7.04
CA MET A 75 -0.50 3.23 8.25
C MET A 75 0.53 3.41 9.36
N ILE A 76 1.83 3.42 9.05
CA ILE A 76 2.88 3.68 10.05
C ILE A 76 2.69 5.08 10.64
N LYS A 77 2.52 6.12 9.81
CA LYS A 77 2.22 7.48 10.27
C LYS A 77 0.96 7.55 11.11
N PHE A 78 -0.11 6.89 10.66
CA PHE A 78 -1.37 6.81 11.40
C PHE A 78 -1.15 6.22 12.81
N LEU A 79 -0.51 5.05 12.90
CA LEU A 79 -0.19 4.40 14.17
C LEU A 79 0.69 5.27 15.09
N LEU A 80 1.64 5.99 14.53
CA LEU A 80 2.48 6.96 15.26
C LEU A 80 1.68 8.19 15.72
N GLY A 81 0.62 8.59 15.01
CA GLY A 81 -0.28 9.69 15.37
C GLY A 81 -1.40 9.30 16.33
N MET A 82 -1.76 8.02 16.42
CA MET A 82 -2.87 7.54 17.28
C MET A 82 -2.76 8.04 18.72
N ARG A 83 -3.93 8.31 19.32
CA ARG A 83 -4.02 8.74 20.71
C ARG A 83 -3.57 7.62 21.65
N ARG A 84 -2.84 7.97 22.72
CA ARG A 84 -2.47 7.00 23.75
C ARG A 84 -3.71 6.52 24.51
N GLN A 85 -3.79 5.22 24.75
CA GLN A 85 -4.89 4.55 25.44
C GLN A 85 -4.40 3.82 26.71
N LYS A 86 -5.33 3.26 27.50
CA LYS A 86 -5.03 2.52 28.74
C LYS A 86 -5.53 1.07 28.68
N ARG A 87 -4.70 0.19 28.10
CA ARG A 87 -4.95 -1.27 27.94
C ARG A 87 -6.20 -1.57 27.08
N VAL A 88 -6.43 -0.78 26.03
CA VAL A 88 -7.53 -1.01 25.08
C VAL A 88 -7.19 -2.21 24.20
N PRO A 89 -8.06 -3.23 24.09
CA PRO A 89 -7.83 -4.39 23.23
C PRO A 89 -7.63 -4.00 21.76
N ALA A 90 -6.65 -4.62 21.11
CA ALA A 90 -6.33 -4.34 19.72
C ALA A 90 -6.22 -5.56 18.81
N LEU A 91 -6.46 -5.35 17.52
CA LEU A 91 -6.36 -6.34 16.46
C LEU A 91 -5.44 -5.79 15.37
N CYS A 92 -4.48 -6.56 14.89
CA CYS A 92 -3.63 -6.16 13.77
C CYS A 92 -3.73 -7.20 12.66
N ALA A 93 -4.18 -6.81 11.47
CA ALA A 93 -4.24 -7.72 10.34
C ALA A 93 -3.65 -7.14 9.05
N ALA A 94 -2.91 -7.97 8.33
CA ALA A 94 -2.30 -7.61 7.06
C ALA A 94 -2.87 -8.46 5.92
N THR A 95 -3.31 -7.84 4.83
CA THR A 95 -3.60 -8.59 3.59
C THR A 95 -2.34 -8.71 2.75
N ARG A 96 -2.02 -9.92 2.28
CA ARG A 96 -0.84 -10.21 1.46
C ARG A 96 -1.22 -10.90 0.15
N GLY A 97 -0.41 -10.72 -0.89
CA GLY A 97 -0.71 -11.19 -2.26
C GLY A 97 -0.51 -12.69 -2.42
N GLY A 98 -1.58 -13.47 -2.27
CA GLY A 98 -1.60 -14.89 -2.58
C GLY A 98 -1.80 -15.15 -4.07
N ILE A 99 -1.21 -16.24 -4.56
CA ILE A 99 -1.32 -16.69 -5.95
C ILE A 99 -1.82 -18.13 -5.98
N LYS A 100 -2.58 -18.49 -7.01
CA LYS A 100 -2.97 -19.87 -7.28
C LYS A 100 -2.49 -20.28 -8.67
N VAL A 101 -1.70 -21.35 -8.73
CA VAL A 101 -1.18 -21.95 -9.97
C VAL A 101 -1.62 -23.41 -10.00
N GLY A 102 -2.56 -23.74 -10.88
CA GLY A 102 -3.20 -25.06 -10.89
C GLY A 102 -3.83 -25.41 -9.52
N PRO A 103 -3.48 -26.56 -8.92
CA PRO A 103 -3.96 -26.95 -7.58
C PRO A 103 -3.23 -26.21 -6.44
N LEU A 104 -2.02 -25.70 -6.69
CA LEU A 104 -1.17 -25.11 -5.66
C LEU A 104 -1.59 -23.68 -5.32
N ARG A 105 -1.71 -23.39 -4.03
CA ARG A 105 -1.92 -22.04 -3.49
C ARG A 105 -0.64 -21.60 -2.79
N ILE A 106 -0.04 -20.54 -3.30
CA ILE A 106 1.19 -19.96 -2.76
C ILE A 106 0.77 -18.75 -1.92
N PRO A 107 1.01 -18.78 -0.59
CA PRO A 107 0.70 -17.64 0.26
C PRO A 107 1.62 -16.46 -0.06
N GLY A 108 1.12 -15.26 0.15
CA GLY A 108 1.98 -14.07 0.15
C GLY A 108 2.81 -14.00 1.42
N ALA A 109 3.52 -12.89 1.60
CA ALA A 109 4.24 -12.58 2.82
C ALA A 109 4.00 -11.11 3.21
N ALA A 110 3.63 -10.89 4.46
CA ALA A 110 3.56 -9.57 5.08
C ALA A 110 4.80 -9.26 5.93
N GLY A 111 5.62 -10.25 6.27
CA GLY A 111 6.85 -10.09 7.05
C GLY A 111 6.62 -9.34 8.35
N LEU A 112 7.33 -8.22 8.53
CA LEU A 112 7.25 -7.39 9.73
C LEU A 112 5.89 -6.69 9.88
N GLY A 113 5.03 -6.70 8.86
CA GLY A 113 3.71 -6.07 8.79
C GLY A 113 2.95 -6.02 10.12
N THR A 114 2.38 -7.14 10.54
CA THR A 114 1.55 -7.20 11.76
C THR A 114 2.37 -7.00 13.03
N PHE A 115 3.65 -7.41 13.05
CA PHE A 115 4.52 -7.28 14.23
C PHE A 115 4.85 -5.82 14.52
N LEU A 116 5.26 -5.05 13.52
CA LEU A 116 5.50 -3.61 13.65
C LEU A 116 4.23 -2.87 14.04
N ALA A 117 3.09 -3.21 13.42
CA ALA A 117 1.81 -2.58 13.78
C ALA A 117 1.45 -2.83 15.25
N ALA A 118 1.54 -4.08 15.70
CA ALA A 118 1.28 -4.44 17.09
C ALA A 118 2.25 -3.77 18.07
N PHE A 119 3.54 -3.69 17.71
CA PHE A 119 4.54 -3.00 18.51
C PHE A 119 4.23 -1.51 18.69
N LEU A 120 3.89 -0.80 17.60
CA LEU A 120 3.49 0.60 17.65
C LEU A 120 2.21 0.79 18.48
N MET A 121 1.23 -0.11 18.33
CA MET A 121 0.01 -0.10 19.15
C MET A 121 0.32 -0.32 20.65
N MET A 122 1.25 -1.20 21.00
CA MET A 122 1.67 -1.41 22.39
C MET A 122 2.30 -0.14 22.99
N ILE A 123 3.17 0.54 22.25
CA ILE A 123 3.75 1.84 22.67
C ILE A 123 2.65 2.88 22.93
N LYS A 124 1.56 2.82 22.17
CA LYS A 124 0.38 3.68 22.33
C LYS A 124 -0.58 3.22 23.43
N GLY A 125 -0.24 2.20 24.22
CA GLY A 125 -1.04 1.74 25.36
C GLY A 125 -2.25 0.87 24.97
N TYR A 126 -2.30 0.40 23.73
CA TYR A 126 -3.20 -0.67 23.32
C TYR A 126 -2.61 -2.04 23.71
N ARG A 127 -3.48 -3.04 23.81
CA ARG A 127 -3.12 -4.43 24.10
C ARG A 127 -3.51 -5.29 22.89
N PRO A 128 -2.61 -5.53 21.92
CA PRO A 128 -2.90 -6.42 20.80
C PRO A 128 -3.31 -7.79 21.32
N ARG A 129 -4.53 -8.24 21.00
CA ARG A 129 -5.10 -9.54 21.33
C ARG A 129 -4.97 -10.52 20.17
N ALA A 130 -4.93 -10.01 18.94
CA ALA A 130 -4.83 -10.84 17.75
C ALA A 130 -3.97 -10.19 16.68
N LEU A 131 -3.07 -10.99 16.11
CA LEU A 131 -2.22 -10.67 14.98
C LEU A 131 -2.40 -11.77 13.93
N PHE A 132 -2.73 -11.41 12.69
CA PHE A 132 -2.77 -12.38 11.60
C PHE A 132 -2.69 -11.73 10.23
N SER A 133 -2.10 -12.45 9.29
CA SER A 133 -2.20 -12.10 7.87
C SER A 133 -3.30 -12.86 7.12
N LEU A 134 -3.76 -12.30 6.01
CA LEU A 134 -4.79 -12.88 5.17
C LEU A 134 -4.32 -12.91 3.72
N ASP A 135 -4.27 -14.11 3.14
CA ASP A 135 -3.95 -14.28 1.73
C ASP A 135 -5.12 -13.79 0.89
N MET A 136 -4.93 -12.67 0.21
CA MET A 136 -5.88 -12.08 -0.74
C MET A 136 -5.30 -12.17 -2.15
N PRO A 137 -6.12 -12.11 -3.22
CA PRO A 137 -5.60 -12.23 -4.58
C PRO A 137 -4.52 -11.17 -4.85
N SER A 138 -3.39 -11.63 -5.39
CA SER A 138 -2.25 -10.74 -5.65
C SER A 138 -2.63 -9.60 -6.58
N ASN A 139 -2.23 -8.39 -6.19
CA ASN A 139 -2.71 -7.14 -6.77
C ASN A 139 -1.58 -6.16 -7.08
N LEU A 140 -0.32 -6.61 -7.11
CA LEU A 140 0.85 -5.80 -7.52
C LEU A 140 0.88 -5.66 -9.05
N ILE A 141 -0.19 -5.07 -9.59
CA ILE A 141 -0.52 -5.00 -11.01
C ILE A 141 0.36 -4.04 -11.82
N ASN A 142 1.26 -3.33 -11.15
CA ASN A 142 2.37 -2.60 -11.77
C ASN A 142 3.56 -3.50 -12.12
N PHE A 143 3.64 -4.71 -11.54
CA PHE A 143 4.75 -5.65 -11.71
C PHE A 143 4.30 -6.95 -12.39
N HIS A 144 3.14 -7.50 -12.01
CA HIS A 144 2.57 -8.72 -12.60
C HIS A 144 1.10 -8.54 -13.03
N TRP A 145 0.51 -9.53 -13.70
CA TRP A 145 -0.88 -9.46 -14.16
C TRP A 145 -1.89 -9.78 -13.05
N GLY A 146 -3.10 -9.25 -13.16
CA GLY A 146 -4.24 -9.65 -12.33
C GLY A 146 -4.66 -11.10 -12.58
N LEU A 147 -5.06 -11.81 -11.52
CA LEU A 147 -5.44 -13.23 -11.59
C LEU A 147 -6.77 -13.45 -12.30
N TYR A 148 -6.98 -14.66 -12.82
CA TYR A 148 -8.28 -15.10 -13.35
C TYR A 148 -9.35 -15.15 -12.25
N SER A 149 -10.61 -14.88 -12.60
CA SER A 149 -11.75 -14.85 -11.67
C SER A 149 -11.89 -16.13 -10.84
N LYS A 150 -11.67 -17.31 -11.43
CA LYS A 150 -11.65 -18.59 -10.72
C LYS A 150 -10.59 -18.65 -9.61
N ASN A 151 -9.42 -18.08 -9.87
CA ASN A 151 -8.33 -18.03 -8.88
C ASN A 151 -8.60 -16.97 -7.81
N VAL A 152 -9.14 -15.82 -8.20
CA VAL A 152 -9.62 -14.77 -7.28
C VAL A 152 -10.64 -15.37 -6.31
N ALA A 153 -11.72 -15.98 -6.80
CA ALA A 153 -12.75 -16.59 -5.98
C ALA A 153 -12.20 -17.69 -5.05
N ALA A 154 -11.29 -18.54 -5.55
CA ALA A 154 -10.69 -19.60 -4.75
C ALA A 154 -9.76 -19.09 -3.62
N ILE A 155 -9.13 -17.93 -3.78
CA ILE A 155 -8.30 -17.31 -2.74
C ILE A 155 -9.21 -16.55 -1.76
N THR A 156 -10.10 -15.71 -2.29
CA THR A 156 -11.10 -14.93 -1.54
C THR A 156 -11.95 -15.82 -0.63
N GLY A 157 -12.51 -16.93 -1.14
CA GLY A 157 -13.31 -17.84 -0.32
C GLY A 157 -12.52 -18.52 0.80
N LYS A 158 -11.24 -18.85 0.57
CA LYS A 158 -10.38 -19.40 1.64
C LYS A 158 -10.04 -18.35 2.70
N ALA A 159 -9.87 -17.10 2.28
CA ALA A 159 -9.64 -15.98 3.18
C ALA A 159 -10.88 -15.73 4.07
N GLU A 160 -12.06 -15.70 3.46
CA GLU A 160 -13.34 -15.56 4.16
C GLU A 160 -13.57 -16.70 5.16
N GLN A 161 -13.41 -17.97 4.76
CA GLN A 161 -13.50 -19.13 5.65
C GLN A 161 -12.53 -19.03 6.85
N LYS A 162 -11.31 -18.56 6.61
CA LYS A 162 -10.33 -18.35 7.69
C LYS A 162 -10.82 -17.31 8.70
N LEU A 163 -11.40 -16.21 8.23
CA LEU A 163 -11.98 -15.19 9.12
C LEU A 163 -13.21 -15.70 9.86
N ALA A 164 -14.08 -16.47 9.19
CA ALA A 164 -15.27 -17.07 9.82
C ALA A 164 -14.90 -17.96 11.01
N MET A 165 -13.75 -18.64 10.97
CA MET A 165 -13.25 -19.42 12.11
C MET A 165 -12.51 -18.59 13.17
N LEU A 166 -11.85 -17.51 12.75
CA LEU A 166 -10.95 -16.74 13.61
C LEU A 166 -11.68 -15.66 14.41
N VAL A 167 -12.60 -14.94 13.77
CA VAL A 167 -13.29 -13.78 14.35
C VAL A 167 -14.11 -14.17 15.58
N PRO A 168 -14.93 -15.25 15.56
CA PRO A 168 -15.62 -15.73 16.77
C PRO A 168 -14.70 -15.94 17.97
N ARG A 169 -13.54 -16.58 17.76
CA ARG A 169 -12.55 -16.82 18.82
C ARG A 169 -12.01 -15.52 19.40
N ILE A 170 -11.78 -14.51 18.56
CA ILE A 170 -11.35 -13.19 19.01
C ILE A 170 -12.47 -12.54 19.82
N MET A 171 -13.71 -12.59 19.34
CA MET A 171 -14.87 -12.02 20.04
C MET A 171 -15.12 -12.67 21.40
N GLU A 172 -14.82 -13.96 21.56
CA GLU A 172 -14.82 -14.66 22.85
C GLU A 172 -13.64 -14.29 23.77
N GLY A 173 -12.78 -13.35 23.35
CA GLY A 173 -11.65 -12.86 24.14
C GLY A 173 -10.38 -13.69 24.03
N ARG A 174 -10.34 -14.70 23.16
CA ARG A 174 -9.15 -15.53 22.97
C ARG A 174 -8.07 -14.75 22.22
N SER A 175 -6.80 -14.99 22.58
CA SER A 175 -5.68 -14.41 21.86
C SER A 175 -5.31 -15.19 20.60
N VAL A 176 -4.84 -14.46 19.58
CA VAL A 176 -4.31 -15.03 18.34
C VAL A 176 -2.87 -14.51 18.13
N TYR A 177 -1.89 -15.26 18.62
CA TYR A 177 -0.46 -14.91 18.46
C TYR A 177 0.32 -16.04 17.78
N PHE A 178 0.25 -17.25 18.33
CA PHE A 178 1.02 -18.40 17.85
C PHE A 178 0.22 -19.16 16.80
N THR A 179 0.25 -18.66 15.57
CA THR A 179 -0.38 -19.31 14.42
C THR A 179 0.68 -19.67 13.39
N ARG A 180 0.43 -20.73 12.58
CA ARG A 180 1.28 -21.07 11.43
C ARG A 180 1.51 -19.87 10.51
N ASN A 181 0.53 -18.99 10.44
CA ASN A 181 0.59 -17.76 9.69
C ASN A 181 1.62 -16.77 10.26
N ASN A 182 1.63 -16.54 11.57
CA ASN A 182 2.61 -15.65 12.18
C ASN A 182 4.01 -16.26 12.19
N LEU A 183 4.13 -17.59 12.25
CA LEU A 183 5.43 -18.27 12.04
C LEU A 183 5.97 -18.03 10.62
N TRP A 184 5.11 -18.11 9.60
CA TRP A 184 5.48 -17.77 8.23
C TRP A 184 5.94 -16.31 8.10
N GLU A 185 5.24 -15.37 8.72
CA GLU A 185 5.65 -13.96 8.71
C GLU A 185 6.95 -13.70 9.47
N ALA A 186 7.16 -14.39 10.59
CA ALA A 186 8.40 -14.30 11.36
C ALA A 186 9.58 -14.84 10.54
N MET A 187 9.41 -15.97 9.85
CA MET A 187 10.43 -16.54 8.96
C MET A 187 10.81 -15.58 7.83
N TRP A 188 9.83 -14.97 7.15
CA TRP A 188 10.11 -13.95 6.13
C TRP A 188 10.79 -12.71 6.70
N SER A 189 10.39 -12.28 7.90
CA SER A 189 11.04 -11.16 8.57
C SER A 189 12.51 -11.47 8.81
N ILE A 190 12.80 -12.62 9.44
CA ILE A 190 14.17 -13.06 9.74
C ILE A 190 14.99 -13.18 8.46
N GLY A 191 14.46 -13.82 7.41
CA GLY A 191 15.17 -13.99 6.14
C GLY A 191 15.53 -12.66 5.48
N ILE A 192 14.61 -11.69 5.48
CA ILE A 192 14.87 -10.36 4.90
C ILE A 192 15.87 -9.57 5.74
N PHE A 193 15.73 -9.57 7.06
CA PHE A 193 16.66 -8.87 7.94
C PHE A 193 18.06 -9.50 7.92
N TRP A 194 18.15 -10.81 7.72
CA TRP A 194 19.43 -11.50 7.55
C TRP A 194 20.11 -11.10 6.24
N LEU A 195 19.35 -11.01 5.14
CA LEU A 195 19.90 -10.62 3.83
C LEU A 195 20.21 -9.12 3.74
N ILE A 196 19.33 -8.28 4.27
CA ILE A 196 19.41 -6.82 4.19
C ILE A 196 18.89 -6.24 5.52
N PRO A 197 19.74 -6.06 6.54
CA PRO A 197 19.31 -5.59 7.88
C PRO A 197 18.56 -4.24 7.88
N VAL A 198 18.88 -3.37 6.92
CA VAL A 198 18.27 -2.04 6.77
C VAL A 198 17.09 -2.02 5.78
N PHE A 199 16.61 -3.19 5.34
CA PHE A 199 15.58 -3.30 4.30
C PHE A 199 14.35 -2.42 4.55
N PRO A 200 13.79 -2.33 5.79
CA PRO A 200 12.62 -1.50 5.98
C PRO A 200 12.86 -0.02 5.67
N LEU A 201 14.01 0.52 6.08
CA LEU A 201 14.39 1.90 5.80
C LEU A 201 14.66 2.09 4.31
N LEU A 202 15.40 1.18 3.68
CA LEU A 202 15.71 1.20 2.26
C LEU A 202 14.44 1.19 1.40
N TYR A 203 13.47 0.35 1.77
CA TYR A 203 12.18 0.28 1.09
C TYR A 203 11.39 1.60 1.24
N LEU A 204 11.31 2.17 2.44
CA LEU A 204 10.56 3.41 2.67
C LEU A 204 11.17 4.62 1.97
N LEU A 205 12.51 4.72 1.98
CA LEU A 205 13.25 5.85 1.42
C LEU A 205 13.48 5.73 -0.09
N ILE A 206 13.77 4.53 -0.60
CA ILE A 206 14.15 4.33 -2.00
C ILE A 206 13.08 3.50 -2.72
N GLY A 207 12.84 2.26 -2.29
CA GLY A 207 12.01 1.30 -3.05
C GLY A 207 10.59 1.82 -3.36
N LYS A 208 9.93 2.40 -2.36
CA LYS A 208 8.59 3.01 -2.47
C LYS A 208 8.60 4.19 -3.46
N LEU A 209 9.59 5.08 -3.35
CA LEU A 209 9.69 6.25 -4.22
C LEU A 209 10.02 5.85 -5.65
N PHE A 210 10.95 4.91 -5.84
CA PHE A 210 11.29 4.34 -7.13
C PHE A 210 10.04 3.82 -7.84
N MET A 211 9.27 2.95 -7.18
CA MET A 211 8.04 2.41 -7.76
C MET A 211 6.99 3.50 -8.05
N ALA A 212 6.85 4.51 -7.18
CA ALA A 212 5.97 5.64 -7.44
C ALA A 212 6.37 6.41 -8.72
N LYS A 213 7.67 6.51 -9.00
CA LYS A 213 8.22 7.23 -10.17
C LYS A 213 8.24 6.41 -11.45
N LEU A 214 7.75 5.18 -11.40
CA LEU A 214 7.41 4.42 -12.60
C LEU A 214 6.01 4.74 -13.14
N MET A 215 5.16 5.35 -12.32
CA MET A 215 3.76 5.58 -12.66
C MET A 215 3.62 6.70 -13.69
N PHE A 216 2.89 6.41 -14.76
CA PHE A 216 2.50 7.38 -15.77
C PHE A 216 1.09 7.10 -16.29
N SER A 217 0.57 8.00 -17.13
CA SER A 217 -0.69 7.77 -17.84
C SER A 217 -0.50 7.68 -19.35
N SER A 218 -1.11 6.67 -19.97
CA SER A 218 -1.17 6.51 -21.41
C SER A 218 -2.18 7.46 -22.06
N ASP A 219 -2.20 7.44 -23.39
CA ASP A 219 -3.10 8.20 -24.25
C ASP A 219 -4.60 7.94 -23.96
N ARG A 220 -4.93 6.73 -23.48
CA ARG A 220 -6.26 6.33 -22.96
C ARG A 220 -6.79 7.23 -21.84
N CYS A 221 -5.93 8.02 -21.20
CA CYS A 221 -6.34 8.92 -20.13
C CYS A 221 -7.23 10.05 -20.66
N VAL A 222 -8.46 10.13 -20.15
CA VAL A 222 -9.43 11.19 -20.52
C VAL A 222 -9.41 12.40 -19.58
N GLY A 223 -8.46 12.46 -18.64
CA GLY A 223 -8.30 13.61 -17.73
C GLY A 223 -9.39 13.77 -16.66
N CYS A 224 -10.19 12.73 -16.38
CA CYS A 224 -11.33 12.81 -15.44
C CYS A 224 -10.98 13.08 -13.96
N GLY A 225 -9.72 12.97 -13.55
CA GLY A 225 -9.29 13.26 -12.18
C GLY A 225 -9.71 12.24 -11.10
N ARG A 226 -10.40 11.14 -11.45
CA ARG A 226 -10.86 10.13 -10.47
C ARG A 226 -9.70 9.53 -9.66
N CYS A 227 -8.56 9.27 -10.30
CA CYS A 227 -7.37 8.75 -9.64
C CYS A 227 -6.85 9.71 -8.55
N ALA A 228 -6.88 11.01 -8.79
CA ALA A 228 -6.52 12.03 -7.82
C ALA A 228 -7.55 12.15 -6.70
N ARG A 229 -8.84 12.26 -7.05
CA ARG A 229 -9.95 12.41 -6.09
C ARG A 229 -10.01 11.29 -5.06
N PHE A 230 -9.79 10.04 -5.47
CA PHE A 230 -9.84 8.88 -4.58
C PHE A 230 -8.45 8.42 -4.12
N CYS A 231 -7.40 9.22 -4.30
CA CYS A 231 -6.07 8.86 -3.83
C CYS A 231 -6.03 8.93 -2.29
N PRO A 232 -5.78 7.80 -1.58
CA PRO A 232 -5.80 7.79 -0.12
C PRO A 232 -4.72 8.67 0.53
N ASN A 233 -3.66 8.95 -0.22
CA ASN A 233 -2.50 9.72 0.24
C ASN A 233 -2.40 11.10 -0.43
N GLN A 234 -3.46 11.55 -1.14
CA GLN A 234 -3.46 12.81 -1.90
C GLN A 234 -2.22 12.97 -2.81
N ALA A 235 -1.75 11.84 -3.35
CA ALA A 235 -0.44 11.74 -3.98
C ALA A 235 -0.45 11.95 -5.50
N ILE A 236 -1.54 12.47 -6.05
CA ILE A 236 -1.71 12.63 -7.49
C ILE A 236 -2.23 14.03 -7.76
N GLU A 237 -1.46 14.80 -8.52
CA GLU A 237 -1.84 16.11 -9.02
C GLU A 237 -2.31 16.00 -10.48
N MET A 238 -3.41 16.66 -10.83
CA MET A 238 -3.87 16.72 -12.22
C MET A 238 -3.21 17.92 -12.92
N ARG A 239 -2.11 17.67 -13.65
CA ARG A 239 -1.31 18.69 -14.33
C ARG A 239 -1.64 18.79 -15.82
N SER A 240 -1.48 19.98 -16.41
CA SER A 240 -1.73 20.21 -17.83
C SER A 240 -0.71 19.48 -18.72
N ALA A 241 -1.21 18.75 -19.71
CA ALA A 241 -0.40 18.02 -20.70
C ALA A 241 -1.07 18.15 -22.07
N GLY A 242 -0.70 19.22 -22.80
CA GLY A 242 -1.38 19.60 -24.04
C GLY A 242 -2.81 20.08 -23.74
N LYS A 243 -3.80 19.56 -24.47
CA LYS A 243 -5.21 19.97 -24.34
C LYS A 243 -5.97 19.35 -23.15
N LYS A 244 -5.36 18.41 -22.41
CA LYS A 244 -6.01 17.70 -21.29
C LYS A 244 -5.14 17.71 -20.04
N LYS A 245 -5.76 17.53 -18.87
CA LYS A 245 -5.04 17.26 -17.61
C LYS A 245 -4.66 15.78 -17.54
N ARG A 246 -3.46 15.46 -17.05
CA ARG A 246 -2.98 14.10 -16.79
C ARG A 246 -2.51 13.99 -15.33
N PRO A 247 -2.65 12.81 -14.70
CA PRO A 247 -2.15 12.57 -13.35
C PRO A 247 -0.61 12.62 -13.31
N TYR A 248 -0.09 13.33 -12.33
CA TYR A 248 1.32 13.38 -11.94
C TYR A 248 1.45 12.81 -10.52
N TRP A 249 2.28 11.78 -10.34
CA TRP A 249 2.44 11.12 -9.04
C TRP A 249 3.50 11.84 -8.19
N THR A 250 3.07 12.41 -7.07
CA THR A 250 3.95 13.10 -6.12
C THR A 250 4.74 12.09 -5.28
N TYR A 251 5.65 12.58 -4.42
CA TYR A 251 6.45 11.74 -3.51
C TYR A 251 5.65 11.15 -2.34
N HIS A 252 4.41 11.63 -2.15
CA HIS A 252 3.46 11.06 -1.21
C HIS A 252 2.87 9.72 -1.69
N CYS A 253 3.15 9.32 -2.93
CA CYS A 253 2.65 8.06 -3.47
C CYS A 253 3.28 6.87 -2.72
N GLU A 254 2.43 5.91 -2.35
CA GLU A 254 2.83 4.68 -1.65
C GLU A 254 2.54 3.44 -2.49
N VAL A 255 2.19 3.62 -3.77
CA VAL A 255 1.99 2.54 -4.74
C VAL A 255 0.95 1.52 -4.24
N CYS A 256 -0.15 2.01 -3.65
CA CYS A 256 -1.29 1.16 -3.27
C CYS A 256 -2.11 0.67 -4.47
N LEU A 257 -1.81 1.20 -5.66
CA LEU A 257 -2.41 0.83 -6.95
C LEU A 257 -3.93 1.03 -7.06
N ARG A 258 -4.56 1.77 -6.14
CA ARG A 258 -5.98 2.15 -6.27
C ARG A 258 -6.27 2.85 -7.60
N CYS A 259 -5.41 3.80 -7.99
CA CYS A 259 -5.53 4.51 -9.26
C CYS A 259 -5.42 3.60 -10.48
N MET A 260 -4.58 2.56 -10.41
CA MET A 260 -4.39 1.59 -11.49
C MET A 260 -5.53 0.56 -11.55
N GLY A 261 -5.96 0.06 -10.39
CA GLY A 261 -7.03 -0.94 -10.28
C GLY A 261 -8.40 -0.41 -10.69
N TYR A 262 -8.73 0.84 -10.34
CA TYR A 262 -10.07 1.42 -10.56
C TYR A 262 -10.17 2.37 -11.77
N CYS A 263 -9.14 2.48 -12.60
CA CYS A 263 -9.21 3.29 -13.80
C CYS A 263 -10.07 2.60 -14.87
N SER A 264 -11.27 3.13 -15.13
CA SER A 264 -12.18 2.57 -16.15
C SER A 264 -11.62 2.61 -17.57
N LYS A 265 -10.67 3.52 -17.84
CA LYS A 265 -9.96 3.61 -19.12
C LYS A 265 -8.65 2.81 -19.16
N ARG A 266 -8.30 2.12 -18.07
CA ARG A 266 -7.05 1.36 -17.91
C ARG A 266 -5.79 2.17 -18.29
N ALA A 267 -5.83 3.46 -18.03
CA ALA A 267 -4.85 4.43 -18.53
C ALA A 267 -3.65 4.66 -17.60
N VAL A 268 -3.69 4.15 -16.37
CA VAL A 268 -2.57 4.26 -15.41
C VAL A 268 -1.64 3.07 -15.61
N GLU A 269 -0.37 3.33 -15.84
CA GLU A 269 0.63 2.35 -16.25
C GLU A 269 1.93 2.51 -15.46
N ALA A 270 2.78 1.48 -15.46
CA ALA A 270 4.11 1.52 -14.87
C ALA A 270 5.15 1.33 -15.97
N GLY A 271 6.01 2.31 -16.23
CA GLY A 271 6.97 2.22 -17.33
C GLY A 271 8.11 1.25 -17.01
N HIS A 272 8.09 0.02 -17.56
CA HIS A 272 9.14 -0.98 -17.31
C HIS A 272 10.47 -0.60 -17.98
N LEU A 273 10.42 -0.12 -19.23
CA LEU A 273 11.61 0.42 -19.90
C LEU A 273 12.17 1.64 -19.15
N TRP A 274 11.28 2.53 -18.68
CA TRP A 274 11.66 3.63 -17.82
C TRP A 274 12.25 3.16 -16.49
N ALA A 275 11.76 2.05 -15.91
CA ALA A 275 12.32 1.48 -14.70
C ALA A 275 13.77 1.01 -14.89
N ILE A 276 14.08 0.41 -16.04
CA ILE A 276 15.44 0.01 -16.40
C ILE A 276 16.34 1.24 -16.52
N LEU A 277 15.91 2.26 -17.27
CA LEU A 277 16.66 3.51 -17.41
C LEU A 277 16.88 4.19 -16.06
N LEU A 278 15.83 4.27 -15.25
CA LEU A 278 15.88 4.87 -13.94
C LEU A 278 16.80 4.09 -12.99
N TYR A 279 16.79 2.76 -13.05
CA TYR A 279 17.73 1.91 -12.31
C TYR A 279 19.17 2.25 -12.66
N PHE A 280 19.51 2.40 -13.95
CA PHE A 280 20.86 2.79 -14.34
C PHE A 280 21.22 4.20 -13.86
N ILE A 281 20.31 5.17 -13.98
CA ILE A 281 20.53 6.56 -13.52
C ILE A 281 20.83 6.59 -12.01
N ILE A 282 20.12 5.79 -11.20
CA ILE A 282 20.31 5.75 -9.74
C ILE A 282 21.33 4.70 -9.29
N SER A 283 21.99 3.99 -10.20
CA SER A 283 22.92 2.90 -9.85
C SER A 283 24.32 3.41 -9.51
N ILE A 284 25.03 2.61 -8.72
CA ILE A 284 26.40 2.86 -8.26
C ILE A 284 27.37 3.19 -9.41
N PRO A 285 27.37 2.51 -10.59
CA PRO A 285 28.31 2.83 -11.67
C PRO A 285 28.25 4.27 -12.19
N VAL A 286 27.06 4.90 -12.24
CA VAL A 286 26.94 6.31 -12.65
C VAL A 286 27.46 7.24 -11.56
N PHE A 287 27.20 6.90 -10.30
CA PHE A 287 27.74 7.61 -9.14
C PHE A 287 29.27 7.48 -9.07
N THR A 288 29.83 6.29 -9.30
CA THR A 288 31.28 6.05 -9.38
C THR A 288 31.91 6.78 -10.55
N ALA A 289 31.29 6.79 -11.73
CA ALA A 289 31.77 7.56 -12.88
C ALA A 289 31.76 9.07 -12.60
N LEU A 290 30.72 9.59 -11.94
CA LEU A 290 30.63 10.98 -11.50
C LEU A 290 31.74 11.31 -10.49
N LEU A 291 32.00 10.43 -9.51
CA LEU A 291 33.08 10.62 -8.54
C LEU A 291 34.47 10.61 -9.19
N LEU A 292 34.71 9.72 -10.16
CA LEU A 292 35.96 9.69 -10.93
C LEU A 292 36.14 10.98 -11.75
N TRP A 293 35.07 11.44 -12.42
CA TRP A 293 35.09 12.71 -13.16
C TRP A 293 35.34 13.94 -12.26
N LEU A 294 34.74 13.98 -11.07
CA LEU A 294 34.97 15.06 -10.09
C LEU A 294 36.39 15.01 -9.49
N HIS A 295 36.98 13.82 -9.37
CA HIS A 295 38.36 13.67 -8.92
C HIS A 295 39.35 14.24 -9.94
N GLU A 296 39.10 14.09 -11.25
CA GLU A 296 39.90 14.73 -12.30
C GLU A 296 39.83 16.27 -12.25
N LEU A 297 38.78 16.83 -11.65
CA LEU A 297 38.58 18.28 -11.53
C LEU A 297 39.14 18.88 -10.23
N SER A 298 39.45 18.07 -9.21
CA SER A 298 40.01 18.56 -7.94
C SER A 298 40.70 17.48 -7.09
N ASP A 299 41.83 17.83 -6.47
CA ASP A 299 42.57 17.00 -5.49
C ASP A 299 41.82 16.80 -4.14
N LEU A 300 40.54 17.14 -4.07
CA LEU A 300 39.72 17.13 -2.84
C LEU A 300 39.28 15.71 -2.41
N VAL A 301 39.55 14.68 -3.23
CA VAL A 301 38.91 13.35 -3.16
C VAL A 301 39.76 12.19 -2.56
N PRO A 302 40.92 12.36 -1.90
CA PRO A 302 41.54 11.23 -1.18
C PRO A 302 40.70 10.71 0.00
N ALA A 303 39.77 11.52 0.53
CA ALA A 303 39.00 11.21 1.74
C ALA A 303 37.76 10.30 1.51
N ILE A 304 37.39 10.00 0.26
CA ILE A 304 36.17 9.24 -0.09
C ILE A 304 36.51 7.79 -0.50
N ARG A 305 37.39 7.11 0.25
CA ARG A 305 37.73 5.69 0.02
C ARG A 305 37.10 4.71 1.00
N GLY A 306 36.41 5.21 2.03
CA GLY A 306 35.70 4.37 2.99
C GLY A 306 34.35 3.91 2.45
N TYR A 307 33.92 2.70 2.85
CA TYR A 307 32.59 2.16 2.55
C TYR A 307 31.47 3.12 3.01
N TRP A 308 31.50 3.56 4.26
CA TRP A 308 30.45 4.41 4.83
C TRP A 308 30.31 5.80 4.17
N PRO A 309 31.40 6.57 3.93
CA PRO A 309 31.31 7.82 3.16
C PRO A 309 30.71 7.62 1.75
N THR A 310 31.08 6.53 1.08
CA THR A 310 30.58 6.21 -0.27
C THR A 310 29.08 5.92 -0.25
N GLU A 311 28.60 5.13 0.72
CA GLU A 311 27.18 4.82 0.87
C GLU A 311 26.34 6.05 1.25
N ILE A 312 26.87 6.94 2.08
CA ILE A 312 26.20 8.20 2.44
C ILE A 312 26.08 9.10 1.22
N LEU A 313 27.15 9.27 0.44
CA LEU A 313 27.10 10.07 -0.78
C LEU A 313 26.19 9.46 -1.84
N ASN A 314 26.17 8.13 -1.96
CA ASN A 314 25.23 7.43 -2.82
C ASN A 314 23.77 7.76 -2.45
N LEU A 315 23.43 7.74 -1.15
CA LEU A 315 22.10 8.13 -0.69
C LEU A 315 21.76 9.60 -1.03
N ILE A 316 22.73 10.50 -0.87
CA ILE A 316 22.59 11.92 -1.25
C ILE A 316 22.39 12.09 -2.75
N TYR A 317 22.99 11.25 -3.59
CA TYR A 317 22.84 11.26 -5.04
C TYR A 317 21.49 10.69 -5.51
N VAL A 318 21.08 9.53 -4.96
CA VAL A 318 19.91 8.78 -5.45
C VAL A 318 18.62 9.60 -5.35
N LEU A 319 18.41 10.37 -4.28
CA LEU A 319 17.17 11.11 -4.06
C LEU A 319 16.98 12.27 -5.07
N PRO A 320 17.93 13.19 -5.27
CA PRO A 320 17.89 14.19 -6.35
C PRO A 320 17.84 13.57 -7.75
N ALA A 321 18.61 12.50 -8.01
CA ALA A 321 18.60 11.82 -9.29
C ALA A 321 17.20 11.27 -9.62
N LEU A 322 16.54 10.64 -8.65
CA LEU A 322 15.17 10.18 -8.76
C LEU A 322 14.19 11.35 -9.02
N PHE A 323 14.42 12.49 -8.37
CA PHE A 323 13.59 13.69 -8.55
C PHE A 323 13.67 14.24 -9.96
N PHE A 324 14.89 14.55 -10.38
CA PHE A 324 15.17 15.13 -11.68
C PHE A 324 14.76 14.20 -12.82
N SER A 325 15.04 12.89 -12.68
CA SER A 325 14.67 11.89 -13.68
C SER A 325 13.16 11.81 -13.87
N TYR A 326 12.37 11.83 -12.79
CA TYR A 326 10.92 11.80 -12.92
C TYR A 326 10.36 13.10 -13.51
N TRP A 327 10.94 14.25 -13.17
CA TRP A 327 10.60 15.52 -13.78
C TRP A 327 10.85 15.50 -15.29
N LEU A 328 12.00 14.97 -15.73
CA LEU A 328 12.34 14.81 -17.14
C LEU A 328 11.37 13.86 -17.83
N PHE A 329 11.13 12.68 -17.23
CA PHE A 329 10.19 11.69 -17.74
C PHE A 329 8.77 12.26 -17.89
N TRP A 330 8.31 13.06 -16.93
CA TRP A 330 7.03 13.76 -17.01
C TRP A 330 6.93 14.67 -18.23
N HIS A 331 7.99 15.41 -18.56
CA HIS A 331 8.02 16.26 -19.75
C HIS A 331 8.07 15.42 -21.03
N LEU A 332 8.84 14.34 -21.02
CA LEU A 332 8.98 13.42 -22.14
C LEU A 332 7.63 12.79 -22.53
N ILE A 333 6.87 12.27 -21.56
CA ILE A 333 5.56 11.64 -21.82
C ILE A 333 4.45 12.61 -22.22
N ARG A 334 4.71 13.93 -22.27
CA ARG A 334 3.79 14.91 -22.86
C ARG A 334 3.87 14.93 -24.38
N ILE A 335 4.99 14.47 -24.95
CA ILE A 335 5.15 14.29 -26.39
C ILE A 335 4.37 13.03 -26.80
N PRO A 336 3.38 13.13 -27.72
CA PRO A 336 2.51 11.99 -28.06
C PRO A 336 3.28 10.73 -28.47
N MET A 337 4.29 10.88 -29.33
CA MET A 337 5.13 9.77 -29.78
C MET A 337 5.83 9.06 -28.61
N MET A 338 6.42 9.82 -27.68
CA MET A 338 7.10 9.25 -26.51
C MET A 338 6.11 8.59 -25.56
N ASN A 339 4.93 9.18 -25.35
CA ASN A 339 3.89 8.56 -24.54
C ASN A 339 3.45 7.22 -25.12
N THR A 340 3.20 7.16 -26.42
CA THR A 340 2.86 5.91 -27.12
C THR A 340 3.98 4.89 -26.99
N PHE A 341 5.24 5.30 -27.19
CA PHE A 341 6.40 4.42 -27.03
C PHE A 341 6.46 3.77 -25.64
N PHE A 342 6.38 4.55 -24.57
CA PHE A 342 6.38 4.00 -23.20
C PHE A 342 5.12 3.17 -22.88
N THR A 343 4.00 3.48 -23.54
CA THR A 343 2.73 2.74 -23.40
C THR A 343 2.82 1.35 -24.03
N ILE A 344 3.31 1.23 -25.26
CA ILE A 344 3.36 -0.07 -25.96
C ILE A 344 4.48 -0.98 -25.43
N THR A 345 5.52 -0.39 -24.84
CA THR A 345 6.67 -1.13 -24.31
C THR A 345 6.52 -1.55 -22.85
N THR A 346 5.48 -1.10 -22.14
CA THR A 346 5.23 -1.57 -20.78
C THR A 346 4.35 -2.82 -20.76
N LEU A 347 4.76 -3.81 -19.96
CA LEU A 347 3.97 -5.00 -19.70
C LEU A 347 2.61 -4.66 -19.06
N THR A 348 2.53 -3.58 -18.27
CA THR A 348 1.28 -3.17 -17.61
C THR A 348 0.16 -2.79 -18.58
N HIS A 349 0.50 -2.45 -19.82
CA HIS A 349 -0.47 -2.15 -20.86
C HIS A 349 -1.29 -3.38 -21.25
N TYR A 350 -0.66 -4.56 -21.20
CA TYR A 350 -1.23 -5.85 -21.56
C TYR A 350 -1.74 -6.63 -20.35
N TYR A 351 -1.31 -6.26 -19.14
CA TYR A 351 -1.74 -6.92 -17.92
C TYR A 351 -3.24 -6.75 -17.65
N ARG A 352 -3.84 -7.86 -17.21
CA ARG A 352 -5.17 -7.83 -16.61
C ARG A 352 -5.15 -6.91 -15.39
N ARG A 353 -6.12 -5.99 -15.31
CA ARG A 353 -6.30 -5.16 -14.13
C ARG A 353 -7.00 -5.95 -13.02
N TYR A 354 -6.76 -5.55 -11.78
CA TYR A 354 -7.40 -6.14 -10.62
C TYR A 354 -7.82 -5.07 -9.63
N HIS A 355 -9.06 -5.19 -9.17
CA HIS A 355 -9.51 -4.71 -7.88
C HIS A 355 -10.44 -5.78 -7.29
N GLU A 356 -10.67 -5.72 -5.98
CA GLU A 356 -11.64 -6.60 -5.32
C GLU A 356 -13.01 -6.42 -6.00
N PRO A 357 -13.61 -7.48 -6.57
CA PRO A 357 -14.77 -7.37 -7.45
C PRO A 357 -15.97 -6.61 -6.87
N GLU A 358 -16.22 -6.79 -5.58
CA GLU A 358 -17.40 -6.22 -4.93
C GLU A 358 -17.13 -4.88 -4.21
N THR A 359 -15.86 -4.48 -4.08
CA THR A 359 -15.49 -3.20 -3.49
C THR A 359 -15.54 -2.11 -4.56
N ARG A 360 -16.33 -1.06 -4.31
CA ARG A 360 -16.40 0.13 -5.15
C ARG A 360 -15.62 1.27 -4.51
N LEU A 361 -15.10 2.21 -5.31
CA LEU A 361 -14.39 3.39 -4.79
C LEU A 361 -15.19 4.17 -3.72
N LYS A 362 -16.51 4.29 -3.90
CA LYS A 362 -17.40 4.96 -2.94
C LYS A 362 -17.42 4.30 -1.55
N HIS A 363 -17.13 3.00 -1.46
CA HIS A 363 -17.06 2.28 -0.18
C HIS A 363 -15.80 2.63 0.61
N MET A 364 -14.74 3.07 -0.08
CA MET A 364 -13.44 3.43 0.49
C MET A 364 -13.20 4.95 0.51
N ALA A 365 -14.19 5.75 0.11
CA ALA A 365 -14.07 7.20 0.11
C ALA A 365 -14.28 7.73 1.53
N GLN A 366 -13.47 8.69 1.97
CA GLN A 366 -13.82 9.46 3.15
C GLN A 366 -15.05 10.31 2.86
N ARG A 367 -16.01 10.32 3.79
CA ARG A 367 -17.01 11.38 3.87
C ARG A 367 -16.25 12.61 4.35
N HIS A 368 -15.86 13.51 3.44
CA HIS A 368 -15.28 14.78 3.85
C HIS A 368 -16.26 15.52 4.76
N LYS A 369 -15.79 15.97 5.93
CA LYS A 369 -16.49 16.93 6.79
C LYS A 369 -16.42 18.32 6.14
N THR A 370 -17.03 18.51 4.98
CA THR A 370 -17.33 19.84 4.46
C THR A 370 -18.69 19.77 3.77
N GLY A 371 -19.65 20.53 4.30
CA GLY A 371 -20.98 20.65 3.75
C GLY A 371 -20.91 21.08 2.28
N SER A 372 -21.23 20.15 1.40
CA SER A 372 -21.89 20.41 0.12
C SER A 372 -22.36 19.05 -0.39
N ASP A 373 -23.62 18.75 -0.10
CA ASP A 373 -24.36 17.77 -0.85
C ASP A 373 -24.29 18.14 -2.33
N SER A 374 -23.48 17.40 -3.07
CA SER A 374 -23.72 17.12 -4.47
C SER A 374 -22.92 15.88 -4.84
N LEU A 375 -23.47 14.71 -4.51
CA LEU A 375 -23.28 13.55 -5.39
C LEU A 375 -23.94 13.92 -6.72
N PRO A 376 -23.21 14.08 -7.84
CA PRO A 376 -23.89 14.06 -9.12
C PRO A 376 -24.35 12.62 -9.31
N HIS A 377 -25.66 12.42 -9.18
CA HIS A 377 -26.34 11.33 -9.84
C HIS A 377 -25.88 11.27 -11.31
N ASN A 378 -25.78 10.06 -11.86
CA ASN A 378 -25.33 9.70 -13.21
C ASN A 378 -23.82 9.50 -13.42
N TYR A 379 -23.38 8.27 -13.14
CA TYR A 379 -22.61 7.52 -14.13
C TYR A 379 -23.31 6.18 -14.31
N GLY A 380 -24.03 6.05 -15.43
CA GLY A 380 -24.65 4.81 -15.86
C GLY A 380 -23.63 3.67 -15.91
N SER A 381 -24.10 2.50 -15.49
CA SER A 381 -23.43 1.23 -15.68
C SER A 381 -23.14 1.02 -17.17
N PRO A 382 -21.91 0.65 -17.56
CA PRO A 382 -21.72 -0.26 -18.67
C PRO A 382 -21.56 -1.66 -18.10
N ILE A 383 -22.38 -2.57 -18.64
CA ILE A 383 -22.26 -4.03 -18.57
C ILE A 383 -20.82 -4.47 -18.79
#